data_AF-A0A538D3V9-F1
#
_entry.id   AF-A0A538D3V9-F1
#
_cell.length_a   1.000
_cell.length_b   1.000
_cell.length_c   1.000
_cell.angle_alpha   90.00
_cell.angle_beta   90.00
_cell.angle_gamma   90.00
#
_symmetry.space_group_name_H-M   'P 1'
#
loop_
_entity.id
_entity.type
_entity.pdbx_description
1 polymer ?
#
loop_
_entity_poly.entity_id
_entity_poly.type
_entity_poly.pdbx_seq_one_letter_code
_entity_poly.pdbx_strand_id
1 'polypeptide(L)' 'RLDEALLVHDALAGVGESCREILDRFFARDESYRTIGAALDIPAGTIASRISRCLEKLRGELEGRNRPSTPSGER' A
#
# COMPACT_ATOMS: atom_id res chain seq x y z
N ARG A 1 -7.36 -14.78 5.97
CA ARG A 1 -6.62 -16.07 5.83
C ARG A 1 -5.13 -15.78 5.77
N LEU A 2 -4.23 -16.74 6.03
CA LEU A 2 -2.77 -16.48 6.07
C LEU A 2 -2.23 -16.08 4.70
N ASP A 3 -2.67 -16.74 3.62
CA ASP A 3 -2.21 -16.47 2.25
C ASP A 3 -2.56 -15.05 1.80
N GLU A 4 -3.77 -14.59 2.11
CA GLU A 4 -4.21 -13.22 1.84
C GLU A 4 -3.35 -12.20 2.61
N ALA A 5 -3.01 -12.49 3.87
CA ALA A 5 -2.17 -11.62 4.69
C ALA A 5 -0.74 -11.52 4.15
N LEU A 6 -0.15 -12.65 3.72
CA LEU A 6 1.17 -12.68 3.10
C LEU A 6 1.18 -11.94 1.75
N LEU A 7 0.15 -12.13 0.92
CA LEU A 7 -0.01 -11.38 -0.33
C LEU A 7 -0.02 -9.87 -0.10
N VAL A 8 -0.82 -9.40 0.88
CA VAL A 8 -0.89 -7.99 1.25
C VAL A 8 0.43 -7.49 1.81
N HIS A 9 1.09 -8.27 2.67
CA HIS A 9 2.39 -7.93 3.24
C HIS A 9 3.44 -7.69 2.15
N ASP A 10 3.55 -8.62 1.20
CA ASP A 10 4.53 -8.50 0.14
C ASP A 10 4.17 -7.33 -0.81
N ALA A 11 2.89 -7.08 -1.07
CA ALA A 11 2.45 -5.96 -1.90
C ALA A 11 2.77 -4.61 -1.24
N LEU A 12 2.57 -4.50 0.07
CA LEU A 12 2.98 -3.34 0.86
C LEU A 12 4.50 -3.13 0.87
N ALA A 13 5.30 -4.19 0.75
CA ALA A 13 6.74 -4.05 0.56
C ALA A 13 7.10 -3.40 -0.80
N GLY A 14 6.32 -3.68 -1.86
CA GLY A 14 6.54 -3.15 -3.21
C GLY A 14 6.17 -1.67 -3.39
N VAL A 15 5.21 -1.14 -2.62
CA VAL A 15 4.82 0.28 -2.74
C VAL A 15 5.85 1.28 -2.18
N GLY A 16 6.88 0.79 -1.48
CA GLY A 16 7.91 1.62 -0.87
C GLY A 16 7.52 2.18 0.50
N GLU A 17 8.53 2.57 1.27
CA GLU A 17 8.42 2.88 2.71
C GLU A 17 7.44 4.02 3.02
N SER A 18 7.49 5.13 2.27
CA SER A 18 6.59 6.26 2.52
C SER A 18 5.11 5.90 2.34
N CYS A 19 4.77 5.09 1.34
CA CYS A 19 3.39 4.62 1.15
C CYS A 19 3.00 3.55 2.16
N ARG A 20 3.93 2.67 2.54
CA ARG A 20 3.67 1.68 3.58
C ARG A 20 3.38 2.34 4.93
N GLU A 21 4.17 3.33 5.33
CA GLU A 21 4.01 4.00 6.62
C GLU A 21 2.67 4.76 6.71
N ILE A 22 2.29 5.51 5.67
CA ILE A 22 1.01 6.25 5.71
C ILE A 22 -0.20 5.31 5.73
N LEU A 23 -0.13 4.18 5.01
CA LEU A 23 -1.20 3.18 5.01
C LEU A 23 -1.28 2.42 6.33
N ASP A 24 -0.15 2.05 6.94
CA ASP A 24 -0.10 1.40 8.25
C ASP A 24 -0.71 2.30 9.34
N ARG A 25 -0.27 3.56 9.40
CA ARG A 25 -0.80 4.54 10.35
C ARG A 25 -2.30 4.75 10.22
N PHE A 26 -2.80 4.84 8.99
CA PHE A 26 -4.23 5.08 8.78
C PHE A 26 -5.08 3.82 8.99
N PHE A 27 -4.73 2.69 8.37
CA PHE A 27 -5.59 1.51 8.36
C PHE A 27 -5.32 0.53 9.50
N ALA A 28 -4.06 0.33 9.90
CA ALA A 28 -3.70 -0.63 10.95
C ALA A 28 -3.73 0.01 12.34
N ARG A 29 -3.39 1.30 12.43
CA ARG A 29 -3.30 2.05 13.70
C ARG A 29 -4.45 3.02 13.94
N ASP A 30 -5.36 3.16 12.98
CA ASP A 30 -6.54 4.05 13.04
C ASP A 30 -6.20 5.50 13.43
N GLU A 31 -5.04 6.00 12.98
CA GLU A 31 -4.59 7.36 13.28
C GLU A 31 -5.35 8.39 12.43
N SER A 32 -5.76 9.50 13.06
CA SER A 32 -6.40 10.61 12.35
C SER A 32 -5.45 11.29 11.36
N TYR A 33 -5.99 11.96 10.33
CA TYR A 33 -5.19 12.74 9.37
C TYR A 33 -4.30 13.80 10.04
N ARG A 34 -4.76 14.38 11.15
CA ARG A 34 -3.98 15.34 11.94
C ARG A 34 -2.77 14.66 12.59
N THR A 35 -2.98 13.50 13.22
CA THR A 35 -1.93 12.73 13.90
C THR A 35 -0.87 12.28 12.89
N ILE A 36 -1.30 11.73 11.76
CA ILE A 36 -0.40 11.30 10.68
C ILE A 36 0.38 12.48 10.12
N GLY A 37 -0.29 13.59 9.84
CA GLY A 37 0.37 14.80 9.32
C GLY A 37 1.44 15.34 10.28
N ALA A 38 1.17 15.35 11.58
CA ALA A 38 2.15 15.75 12.59
C ALA A 38 3.34 14.78 12.67
N ALA A 39 3.09 13.48 12.60
CA ALA A 39 4.15 12.46 12.70
C ALA A 39 5.08 12.43 11.47
N LEU A 40 4.55 12.75 10.29
CA LEU A 40 5.29 12.72 9.03
C LEU A 40 5.79 14.09 8.57
N ASP A 41 5.56 15.15 9.35
CA ASP A 41 5.84 16.55 9.00
C ASP A 41 5.23 16.98 7.65
N ILE A 42 3.94 16.66 7.47
CA ILE A 42 3.19 16.89 6.24
C ILE A 42 1.85 17.56 6.56
N PRO A 43 1.36 18.54 5.76
CA PRO A 43 0.07 19.16 6.02
C PRO A 43 -1.09 18.15 5.97
N ALA A 44 -1.96 18.19 6.97
CA ALA A 44 -3.11 17.28 7.08
C ALA A 44 -4.00 17.27 5.82
N GLY A 45 -4.14 18.42 5.14
CA GLY A 45 -4.89 18.53 3.87
C GLY A 45 -4.31 17.72 2.70
N THR A 46 -3.06 17.25 2.81
CA THR A 46 -2.42 16.39 1.79
C THR A 46 -2.47 14.90 2.13
N ILE A 47 -2.90 14.53 3.34
CA ILE A 47 -2.92 13.12 3.78
C ILE A 47 -3.92 12.32 2.96
N ALA A 48 -5.14 12.83 2.77
CA ALA A 48 -6.15 12.16 1.96
C ALA A 48 -5.65 11.87 0.53
N SER A 49 -5.07 12.88 -0.15
CA SER A 49 -4.55 12.69 -1.51
C SER A 49 -3.30 11.81 -1.58
N ARG A 50 -2.49 11.75 -0.52
CA ARG A 50 -1.37 10.79 -0.42
C ARG A 50 -1.87 9.37 -0.22
N ILE A 51 -2.86 9.15 0.65
CA ILE A 51 -3.49 7.84 0.86
C ILE A 51 -4.06 7.30 -0.45
N SER A 52 -4.84 8.10 -1.19
CA SER A 52 -5.41 7.68 -2.47
C SER A 52 -4.33 7.22 -3.46
N ARG A 53 -3.26 8.00 -3.64
CA ARG A 53 -2.14 7.65 -4.53
C ARG A 53 -1.40 6.38 -4.08
N CYS A 54 -1.23 6.19 -2.78
CA CYS A 54 -0.59 4.99 -2.24
C CYS A 54 -1.48 3.74 -2.41
N LEU A 55 -2.81 3.89 -2.31
CA LEU A 55 -3.76 2.81 -2.61
C LEU A 55 -3.75 2.44 -4.10
N GLU A 56 -3.67 3.41 -5.00
CA GLU A 56 -3.49 3.16 -6.44
C GLU A 56 -2.20 2.38 -6.72
N LYS A 57 -1.10 2.75 -6.06
CA LYS A 57 0.17 2.01 -6.15
C LYS A 57 0.03 0.58 -5.60
N LEU A 58 -0.61 0.42 -4.44
CA LEU A 58 -0.84 -0.89 -3.83
C LEU A 58 -1.70 -1.79 -4.70
N ARG A 59 -2.74 -1.22 -5.33
CA ARG A 59 -3.55 -1.91 -6.32
C ARG A 59 -2.67 -2.43 -7.47
N GLY A 60 -1.80 -1.58 -8.02
CA GLY A 60 -0.87 -1.98 -9.07
C GLY A 60 0.03 -3.16 -8.67
N GLU A 61 0.54 -3.15 -7.44
CA GLU A 61 1.34 -4.25 -6.89
C GLU A 61 0.53 -5.55 -6.76
N LEU A 62 -0.72 -5.47 -6.28
CA LEU A 62 -1.60 -6.63 -6.12
C LEU A 62 -2.04 -7.20 -7.48
N GLU A 63 -2.42 -6.34 -8.42
CA GLU A 63 -2.87 -6.74 -9.76
C GLU A 63 -1.71 -7.30 -10.60
N GLY A 64 -0.51 -6.71 -10.49
CA GLY A 64 0.70 -7.19 -11.16
C GLY A 64 1.14 -8.59 -10.70
N ARG A 65 0.92 -8.91 -9.42
CA ARG A 65 1.19 -10.24 -8.84
C ARG A 65 0.09 -11.26 -9.12
N ASN A 66 -1.15 -10.78 -9.24
CA ASN A 66 -2.30 -11.63 -9.55
C ASN A 66 -2.42 -11.98 -11.04
N ARG A 67 -1.56 -11.42 -11.91
CA ARG A 67 -1.50 -11.87 -13.30
C ARG A 67 -0.85 -13.26 -13.32
N PRO A 68 -1.56 -14.33 -13.71
CA PRO A 68 -0.96 -15.65 -13.81
C PRO A 68 0.24 -15.54 -14.74
N SER A 69 1.40 -16.00 -14.28
CA SER A 69 2.57 -16.16 -15.12
C SER A 69 2.15 -17.10 -16.24
N THR A 70 2.00 -16.59 -17.46
CA THR A 70 1.80 -17.45 -18.62
C THR A 70 2.96 -18.45 -18.63
N PRO A 71 2.73 -19.77 -18.63
CA PRO A 71 3.83 -20.71 -18.73
C PRO A 71 4.55 -20.41 -20.04
N SER A 72 5.80 -19.98 -19.92
CA SER A 72 6.67 -19.77 -21.06
C SER A 72 7.01 -21.15 -21.61
N GLY A 73 6.38 -21.51 -22.71
CA GLY A 73 6.75 -22.67 -23.51
C GLY A 73 5.57 -23.49 -23.99
N GLU A 74 5.28 -23.38 -25.29
CA GLU A 74 5.21 -24.56 -26.16
C GLU A 74 5.94 -24.20 -27.46
N ARG A 75 6.61 -25.20 -28.02
CA ARG A 75 7.69 -25.13 -29.01
C ARG A 75 7.23 -24.74 -30.40
#